data_AF-R1CNK5-F1
#
_entry.id   AF-R1CNK5-F1
#
_cell.length_a   1.000
_cell.length_b   1.000
_cell.length_c   1.000
_cell.angle_alpha   90.00
_cell.angle_beta   90.00
_cell.angle_gamma   90.00
#
_symmetry.space_group_name_H-M   'P 1'
#
loop_
_entity.id
_entity.type
_entity.pdbx_description
1 polymer ?
#
loop_
_entity_poly.entity_id
_entity_poly.type
_entity_poly.pdbx_seq_one_letter_code
_entity_poly.pdbx_strand_id
1 'polypeptide(L)'
;MASLRALAALLLVSVSSASNAKGQAFLDGNKGAAGVVVLPSGLQYKVLKAATNQSAPRPSAGTPCQCHYEGRLLDGTVFDSSRKRGSPTTFAPSQALQLMRAGDRWELYIPSELAYGSRGAGGKIGADEVLIFDLELLSLNTGGVGPVMAVMSTPLLGPLAPWHLVLLALLAYRFILGSVLWGYGTRHLVLLALLAYRFILGSVLWGYGTRHLVLLALLAYRHILVKEEEAELADKAGDAEAQRIQ
;
A
#
# COMPACT_ATOMS: atom_id res chain seq x y z
N MET A 1 -24.20 26.29 -41.20
CA MET A 1 -23.89 25.42 -40.05
C MET A 1 -23.39 24.09 -40.59
N ALA A 2 -22.11 24.03 -40.96
CA ALA A 2 -21.47 22.82 -41.47
C ALA A 2 -21.14 21.92 -40.28
N SER A 3 -21.63 20.68 -40.32
CA SER A 3 -21.58 19.74 -39.21
C SER A 3 -20.14 19.42 -38.81
N LEU A 4 -19.80 19.74 -37.57
CA LEU A 4 -18.57 19.36 -36.88
C LEU A 4 -18.64 17.84 -36.55
N ARG A 5 -18.49 16.99 -37.57
CA ARG A 5 -18.44 15.52 -37.47
C ARG A 5 -17.18 15.02 -38.16
N ALA A 6 -16.01 15.38 -37.66
CA ALA A 6 -14.74 14.80 -38.11
C ALA A 6 -13.61 15.18 -37.16
N LEU A 7 -13.52 14.58 -35.97
CA LEU A 7 -12.26 14.55 -35.20
C LEU A 7 -12.38 13.60 -33.98
N ALA A 8 -12.50 12.30 -34.25
CA ALA A 8 -12.14 11.25 -33.30
C ALA A 8 -11.84 9.95 -34.07
N ALA A 9 -11.08 10.07 -35.17
CA ALA A 9 -10.54 8.91 -35.86
C ALA A 9 -9.18 8.56 -35.24
N LEU A 10 -9.19 7.48 -34.46
CA LEU A 10 -8.24 6.39 -34.61
C LEU A 10 -6.75 6.74 -34.48
N LEU A 11 -6.28 6.93 -33.24
CA LEU A 11 -4.91 6.52 -32.87
C LEU A 11 -4.99 5.12 -32.25
N LEU A 12 -5.45 4.13 -33.04
CA LEU A 12 -5.02 2.76 -32.83
C LEU A 12 -3.61 2.69 -33.42
N VAL A 13 -2.60 3.02 -32.62
CA VAL A 13 -1.27 2.47 -32.86
C VAL A 13 -1.42 0.97 -32.65
N SER A 14 -1.80 0.26 -33.71
CA SER A 14 -1.54 -1.17 -33.80
C SER A 14 -0.02 -1.29 -33.82
N VAL A 15 0.58 -1.51 -32.66
CA VAL A 15 1.92 -2.10 -32.58
C VAL A 15 1.80 -3.39 -33.36
N SER A 16 2.24 -3.36 -34.61
CA SER A 16 2.35 -4.52 -35.48
C SER A 16 3.44 -5.37 -34.85
N SER A 17 3.05 -6.35 -34.04
CA SER A 17 4.00 -7.23 -33.38
C SER A 17 4.88 -7.90 -34.43
N ALA A 18 6.18 -7.61 -34.38
CA ALA A 18 7.22 -8.17 -35.24
C ALA A 18 7.52 -9.64 -34.92
N SER A 19 6.51 -10.38 -34.48
CA SER A 19 6.57 -11.83 -34.37
C SER A 19 6.37 -12.45 -35.74
N ASN A 20 6.97 -13.63 -35.96
CA ASN A 20 6.81 -14.35 -37.20
C ASN A 20 5.32 -14.64 -37.47
N ALA A 21 4.95 -14.89 -38.72
CA ALA A 21 3.55 -15.03 -39.13
C ALA A 21 2.76 -16.07 -38.30
N LYS A 22 3.41 -17.15 -37.87
CA LYS A 22 2.81 -18.17 -37.01
C LYS A 22 2.51 -17.63 -35.61
N GLY A 23 3.46 -16.92 -35.02
CA GLY A 23 3.31 -16.29 -33.72
C GLY A 23 2.28 -15.17 -33.72
N GLN A 24 2.23 -14.38 -34.80
CA GLN A 24 1.21 -13.36 -34.96
C GLN A 24 -0.19 -13.97 -35.00
N ALA A 25 -0.40 -14.98 -35.84
CA ALA A 25 -1.68 -15.68 -35.95
C ALA A 25 -2.10 -16.33 -34.62
N PHE A 26 -1.15 -16.92 -33.89
CA PHE A 26 -1.41 -17.46 -32.56
C PHE A 26 -1.86 -16.36 -31.58
N LEU A 27 -1.10 -15.26 -31.50
CA LEU A 27 -1.42 -14.15 -30.60
C LEU A 27 -2.78 -13.55 -30.94
N ASP A 28 -3.11 -13.37 -32.22
CA ASP A 28 -4.40 -12.80 -32.63
C ASP A 28 -5.58 -13.71 -32.31
N GLY A 29 -5.43 -15.03 -32.47
CA GLY A 29 -6.44 -16.00 -32.03
C GLY A 29 -6.57 -16.06 -30.50
N ASN A 30 -5.44 -15.98 -29.78
CA ASN A 30 -5.40 -16.15 -28.34
C ASN A 30 -6.02 -14.96 -27.57
N LYS A 31 -6.03 -13.75 -28.14
CA LYS A 31 -6.70 -12.56 -27.56
C LYS A 31 -8.18 -12.80 -27.25
N GLY A 32 -8.85 -13.65 -28.02
CA GLY A 32 -10.27 -13.99 -27.84
C GLY A 32 -10.53 -15.17 -26.90
N ALA A 33 -9.49 -15.83 -26.40
CA ALA A 33 -9.65 -17.02 -25.57
C ALA A 33 -10.12 -16.65 -24.14
N ALA A 34 -10.93 -17.51 -23.54
CA ALA A 34 -11.48 -17.28 -22.21
C ALA A 34 -10.40 -17.14 -21.14
N GLY A 35 -10.43 -16.02 -20.41
CA GLY A 35 -9.49 -15.72 -19.33
C GLY A 35 -8.15 -15.16 -19.78
N VAL A 36 -7.95 -14.91 -21.08
CA VAL A 36 -6.77 -14.21 -21.59
C VAL A 36 -6.97 -12.70 -21.47
N VAL A 37 -5.97 -12.03 -20.92
CA VAL A 37 -5.91 -10.57 -20.78
C VAL A 37 -4.76 -10.05 -21.62
N VAL A 38 -5.01 -9.00 -22.40
CA VAL A 38 -4.04 -8.37 -23.28
C VAL A 38 -3.59 -7.05 -22.68
N LEU A 39 -2.28 -6.86 -22.53
CA LEU A 39 -1.69 -5.61 -22.07
C LEU A 39 -1.43 -4.66 -23.25
N PRO A 40 -1.33 -3.34 -23.00
CA PRO A 40 -0.98 -2.35 -24.04
C PRO A 40 0.35 -2.63 -24.75
N SER A 41 1.27 -3.35 -24.09
CA SER A 41 2.54 -3.77 -24.68
C SER A 41 2.43 -4.94 -25.66
N GLY A 42 1.22 -5.52 -25.83
CA GLY A 42 1.00 -6.72 -26.64
C GLY A 42 1.24 -8.03 -25.90
N LEU A 43 1.78 -7.99 -24.68
CA LEU A 43 1.89 -9.16 -23.80
C LEU A 43 0.48 -9.67 -23.45
N GLN A 44 0.28 -10.97 -23.56
CA GLN A 44 -0.96 -11.61 -23.14
C GLN A 44 -0.68 -12.53 -21.96
N TYR A 45 -1.64 -12.66 -21.06
CA TYR A 45 -1.53 -13.61 -19.96
C TYR A 45 -2.87 -14.22 -19.59
N LYS A 46 -2.81 -15.39 -18.97
CA LYS A 46 -3.95 -16.10 -18.40
C LYS A 46 -3.63 -16.48 -16.96
N VAL A 47 -4.53 -16.15 -16.04
CA VAL A 47 -4.40 -16.53 -14.63
C VAL A 47 -4.79 -18.01 -14.49
N LEU A 48 -3.83 -18.88 -14.16
CA LEU A 48 -4.09 -20.31 -13.91
C LEU A 48 -4.45 -20.56 -12.45
N LYS A 49 -3.76 -19.87 -11.54
CA LYS A 49 -4.01 -19.90 -10.10
C LYS A 49 -3.80 -18.51 -9.54
N ALA A 50 -4.81 -18.03 -8.81
CA ALA A 50 -4.71 -16.80 -8.06
C ALA A 50 -4.05 -17.07 -6.70
N ALA A 51 -3.27 -16.11 -6.22
CA ALA A 51 -2.64 -16.13 -4.92
C ALA A 51 -3.69 -16.21 -3.82
N THR A 52 -3.42 -17.02 -2.79
CA THR A 52 -4.28 -17.14 -1.61
C THR A 52 -4.43 -15.81 -0.89
N ASN A 53 -3.34 -15.04 -0.79
CA ASN A 53 -3.34 -13.73 -0.16
C ASN A 53 -3.46 -12.62 -1.23
N GLN A 54 -4.69 -12.18 -1.48
CA GLN A 54 -4.98 -11.08 -2.40
C GLN A 54 -4.55 -9.69 -1.90
N SER A 55 -4.10 -9.58 -0.64
CA SER A 55 -3.52 -8.35 -0.08
C SER A 55 -1.99 -8.34 -0.13
N ALA A 56 -1.36 -9.44 -0.58
CA ALA A 56 0.10 -9.52 -0.67
C ALA A 56 0.65 -8.44 -1.63
N PRO A 57 1.79 -7.80 -1.30
CA PRO A 57 2.37 -6.77 -2.16
C PRO A 57 2.74 -7.36 -3.53
N ARG A 58 2.69 -6.50 -4.55
CA ARG A 58 3.22 -6.80 -5.87
C ARG A 58 4.68 -6.35 -5.95
N PRO A 59 5.54 -7.04 -6.72
CA PRO A 59 6.92 -6.60 -6.87
C PRO A 59 6.99 -5.25 -7.58
N SER A 60 7.79 -4.35 -7.03
CA SER A 60 8.23 -3.14 -7.72
C SER A 60 9.35 -3.48 -8.72
N ALA A 61 9.58 -2.63 -9.72
CA ALA A 61 10.52 -2.87 -10.83
C ALA A 61 11.96 -3.27 -10.40
N GLY A 62 12.39 -2.93 -9.19
CA GLY A 62 13.71 -3.27 -8.65
C GLY A 62 13.74 -4.48 -7.70
N THR A 63 12.61 -5.12 -7.41
CA THR A 63 12.53 -6.20 -6.42
C THR A 63 12.76 -7.56 -7.08
N PRO A 64 13.87 -8.27 -6.79
CA PRO A 64 14.10 -9.59 -7.36
C PRO A 64 13.01 -10.57 -6.92
N CYS A 65 12.51 -11.37 -7.84
CA CYS A 65 11.41 -12.31 -7.60
C CYS A 65 11.91 -13.74 -7.75
N GLN A 66 11.64 -14.60 -6.76
CA GLN A 66 11.88 -16.03 -6.91
C GLN A 66 10.68 -16.67 -7.60
N CYS A 67 10.93 -17.31 -8.73
CA CYS A 67 9.89 -17.92 -9.55
C CYS A 67 10.23 -19.37 -9.92
N HIS A 68 9.21 -20.20 -9.96
CA HIS A 68 9.23 -21.39 -10.80
C HIS A 68 8.69 -21.04 -12.18
N TYR A 69 9.31 -21.57 -13.23
CA TYR A 69 8.85 -21.33 -14.59
C TYR A 69 9.17 -22.50 -15.50
N GLU A 70 8.40 -22.60 -16.57
CA GLU A 70 8.68 -23.42 -17.73
C GLU A 70 8.40 -22.63 -19.00
N GLY A 71 9.44 -22.42 -19.80
CA GLY A 71 9.39 -21.73 -21.09
C GLY A 71 9.32 -22.73 -22.24
N ARG A 72 8.32 -22.55 -23.10
CA ARG A 72 8.12 -23.37 -24.31
C ARG A 72 7.83 -22.51 -25.53
N LEU A 73 8.18 -23.04 -26.69
CA LEU A 73 7.81 -22.48 -27.98
C LEU A 73 6.38 -22.88 -28.35
N LEU A 74 5.84 -22.30 -29.43
CA LEU A 74 4.50 -22.59 -29.92
C LEU A 74 4.32 -24.05 -30.37
N ASP A 75 5.39 -24.71 -30.77
CA ASP A 75 5.40 -26.13 -31.15
C ASP A 75 5.41 -27.09 -29.92
N GLY A 76 5.47 -26.54 -28.70
CA GLY A 76 5.55 -27.28 -27.45
C GLY A 76 6.99 -27.60 -27.01
N THR A 77 8.01 -27.23 -27.78
CA THR A 77 9.41 -27.44 -27.43
C THR A 77 9.77 -26.65 -26.17
N VAL A 78 10.09 -27.35 -25.08
CA VAL A 78 10.59 -26.73 -23.85
C VAL A 78 12.05 -26.35 -24.03
N PHE A 79 12.33 -25.05 -24.01
CA PHE A 79 13.70 -24.53 -24.11
C PHE A 79 14.33 -24.34 -22.73
N ASP A 80 13.54 -24.03 -21.71
CA ASP A 80 14.03 -23.82 -20.35
C ASP A 80 12.97 -24.15 -19.29
N SER A 81 13.37 -24.74 -18.16
CA SER A 81 12.47 -25.09 -17.06
C SER A 81 13.22 -25.15 -15.73
N SER A 82 12.83 -24.30 -14.78
CA SER A 82 13.40 -24.34 -13.43
C SER A 82 12.86 -25.53 -12.62
N ARG A 83 11.67 -26.04 -12.97
CA ARG A 83 11.09 -27.24 -12.37
C ARG A 83 11.93 -28.47 -12.69
N LYS A 84 12.41 -28.61 -13.93
CA LYS A 84 13.34 -29.69 -14.33
C LYS A 84 14.69 -29.60 -13.64
N ARG A 85 15.16 -28.39 -13.30
CA ARG A 85 16.38 -28.18 -12.52
C ARG A 85 16.20 -28.45 -11.02
N GLY A 86 14.96 -28.49 -10.52
CA GLY A 86 14.64 -28.70 -9.11
C GLY A 86 14.89 -27.49 -8.21
N SER A 87 15.27 -26.33 -8.75
CA SER A 87 15.55 -25.12 -7.97
C SER A 87 14.87 -23.89 -8.60
N PRO A 88 14.23 -23.00 -7.81
CA PRO A 88 13.72 -21.72 -8.28
C PRO A 88 14.81 -20.86 -8.93
N THR A 89 14.40 -19.90 -9.74
CA THR A 89 15.32 -18.92 -10.33
C THR A 89 14.85 -17.51 -9.98
N THR A 90 15.81 -16.65 -9.67
CA THR A 90 15.55 -15.25 -9.35
C THR A 90 15.55 -14.43 -10.64
N PHE A 91 14.44 -13.73 -10.90
CA PHE A 91 14.32 -12.83 -12.04
C PHE A 91 14.10 -11.39 -11.60
N ALA A 92 14.57 -10.45 -12.42
CA ALA A 92 14.10 -9.07 -12.36
C ALA A 92 12.62 -9.03 -12.80
N PRO A 93 11.78 -8.21 -12.16
CA PRO A 93 10.35 -8.22 -12.40
C PRO A 93 10.01 -7.56 -13.74
N SER A 94 9.61 -8.39 -14.70
CA SER A 94 9.00 -7.96 -15.97
C SER A 94 7.65 -7.28 -15.73
N GLN A 95 7.09 -6.64 -16.76
CA GLN A 95 5.77 -6.00 -16.68
C GLN A 95 4.68 -6.96 -16.18
N ALA A 96 4.73 -8.25 -16.55
CA ALA A 96 3.79 -9.25 -16.07
C ALA A 96 4.00 -9.58 -14.58
N LEU A 97 5.26 -9.77 -14.15
CA LEU A 97 5.58 -10.07 -12.75
C LEU A 97 5.13 -8.96 -11.80
N GLN A 98 5.21 -7.70 -12.21
CA GLN A 98 4.74 -6.54 -11.42
C GLN A 98 3.22 -6.53 -11.19
N LEU A 99 2.45 -7.31 -11.95
CA LEU A 99 1.01 -7.47 -11.77
C LEU A 99 0.66 -8.67 -10.87
N MET A 100 1.60 -9.60 -10.72
CA MET A 100 1.46 -10.83 -9.93
C MET A 100 1.71 -10.60 -8.43
N ARG A 101 1.18 -11.52 -7.63
CA ARG A 101 1.38 -11.65 -6.19
C ARG A 101 2.04 -12.99 -5.88
N ALA A 102 2.74 -13.08 -4.76
CA ALA A 102 3.31 -14.34 -4.30
C ALA A 102 2.22 -15.42 -4.15
N GLY A 103 2.41 -16.56 -4.83
CA GLY A 103 1.47 -17.66 -4.96
C GLY A 103 0.66 -17.66 -6.26
N ASP A 104 0.73 -16.60 -7.07
CA ASP A 104 0.11 -16.60 -8.41
C ASP A 104 0.84 -17.56 -9.35
N ARG A 105 0.07 -18.27 -10.18
CA ARG A 105 0.59 -19.02 -11.34
C ARG A 105 -0.14 -18.59 -12.60
N TRP A 106 0.59 -18.02 -13.54
CA TRP A 106 0.04 -17.47 -14.78
C TRP A 106 0.70 -18.14 -15.98
N GLU A 107 -0.05 -18.27 -17.07
CA GLU A 107 0.49 -18.58 -18.38
C GLU A 107 0.66 -17.26 -19.16
N LEU A 108 1.89 -16.94 -19.56
CA LEU A 108 2.25 -15.73 -20.29
C LEU A 108 2.50 -16.08 -21.75
N TYR A 109 2.00 -15.26 -22.67
CA TYR A 109 2.29 -15.33 -24.11
C TYR A 109 3.00 -14.04 -24.50
N ILE A 110 4.29 -14.16 -24.75
CA ILE A 110 5.20 -13.02 -24.90
C ILE A 110 5.53 -12.86 -26.38
N PRO A 111 5.15 -11.74 -27.02
CA PRO A 111 5.56 -11.45 -28.38
C PRO A 111 7.09 -11.32 -28.47
N SER A 112 7.65 -11.65 -29.63
CA SER A 112 9.10 -11.65 -29.87
C SER A 112 9.79 -10.36 -29.44
N GLU A 113 9.15 -9.21 -29.66
CA GLU A 113 9.68 -7.88 -29.33
C GLU A 113 9.89 -7.65 -27.83
N LEU A 114 9.13 -8.35 -26.98
CA LEU A 114 9.31 -8.32 -25.52
C LEU A 114 10.20 -9.48 -25.03
N ALA A 115 10.72 -10.30 -25.95
CA ALA A 115 11.56 -11.46 -25.68
C ALA A 115 12.94 -11.29 -26.36
N TYR A 116 13.24 -12.09 -27.40
CA TYR A 116 14.55 -12.11 -28.07
C TYR A 116 14.56 -11.46 -29.46
N GLY A 117 13.41 -10.96 -29.93
CA GLY A 117 13.23 -10.27 -31.21
C GLY A 117 13.76 -11.06 -32.41
N SER A 118 14.19 -10.32 -33.44
CA SER A 118 14.71 -10.87 -34.69
C SER A 118 16.05 -11.58 -34.56
N ARG A 119 16.77 -11.34 -33.45
CA ARG A 119 18.06 -12.00 -33.19
C ARG A 119 17.88 -13.42 -32.66
N GLY A 120 16.78 -13.71 -31.97
CA GLY A 120 16.62 -14.95 -31.23
C GLY A 120 17.66 -15.12 -30.12
N ALA A 121 17.65 -16.27 -29.45
CA ALA A 121 18.61 -16.56 -28.36
C ALA A 121 19.84 -17.37 -28.84
N GLY A 122 19.96 -17.62 -30.16
CA GLY A 122 21.08 -18.39 -30.74
C GLY A 122 21.09 -19.88 -30.42
N GLY A 123 20.00 -20.39 -29.83
CA GLY A 123 19.83 -21.81 -29.47
C GLY A 123 18.50 -22.35 -30.01
N LYS A 124 17.68 -22.90 -29.11
CA LYS A 124 16.34 -23.39 -29.46
C LYS A 124 15.37 -22.29 -29.87
N ILE A 125 15.60 -21.06 -29.43
CA ILE A 125 14.73 -19.91 -29.70
C ILE A 125 15.21 -19.22 -30.98
N GLY A 126 14.40 -19.33 -32.03
CA GLY A 126 14.63 -18.71 -33.33
C GLY A 126 14.36 -17.21 -33.35
N ALA A 127 14.54 -16.61 -34.53
CA ALA A 127 14.18 -15.23 -34.79
C ALA A 127 12.65 -15.03 -34.75
N ASP A 128 12.23 -13.93 -34.14
CA ASP A 128 10.83 -13.48 -34.11
C ASP A 128 9.85 -14.50 -33.52
N GLU A 129 10.32 -15.36 -32.62
CA GLU A 129 9.48 -16.36 -31.97
C GLU A 129 8.69 -15.79 -30.78
N VAL A 130 7.42 -16.21 -30.70
CA VAL A 130 6.56 -15.99 -29.53
C VAL A 130 6.89 -17.06 -28.49
N LEU A 131 7.02 -16.64 -27.24
CA LEU A 131 7.32 -17.54 -26.13
C LEU A 131 6.10 -17.72 -25.24
N ILE A 132 5.89 -18.96 -24.80
CA ILE A 132 4.88 -19.29 -23.80
C ILE A 132 5.60 -19.64 -22.50
N PHE A 133 5.24 -18.98 -21.41
CA PHE A 133 5.78 -19.25 -20.08
C PHE A 133 4.68 -19.63 -19.12
N ASP A 134 4.80 -20.79 -18.48
CA ASP A 134 4.07 -21.11 -17.26
C ASP A 134 4.91 -20.63 -16.08
N LEU A 135 4.49 -19.55 -15.42
CA LEU A 135 5.24 -18.89 -14.38
C LEU A 135 4.47 -18.92 -13.06
N GLU A 136 5.14 -19.34 -11.99
CA GLU A 136 4.66 -19.35 -10.62
C GLU A 136 5.57 -18.47 -9.76
N LEU A 137 5.00 -17.40 -9.21
CA LEU A 137 5.72 -16.48 -8.33
C LEU A 137 5.72 -17.03 -6.90
N LEU A 138 6.88 -17.38 -6.36
CA LEU A 138 6.98 -17.98 -5.03
C LEU A 138 7.10 -16.92 -3.95
N SER A 139 8.05 -16.00 -4.11
CA SER A 139 8.34 -14.98 -3.12
C SER A 139 9.03 -13.76 -3.73
N LEU A 140 8.95 -12.64 -3.02
CA LEU A 140 9.67 -11.42 -3.33
C LEU A 140 10.93 -11.38 -2.46
N ASN A 141 12.11 -11.24 -3.08
CA ASN A 141 13.35 -10.97 -2.36
C ASN A 141 13.43 -9.46 -2.07
N THR A 142 12.47 -8.96 -1.30
CA THR A 142 12.59 -7.66 -0.65
C THR A 142 13.64 -7.79 0.45
N GLY A 143 14.92 -7.58 0.12
CA GLY A 143 16.00 -7.62 1.10
C GLY A 143 15.69 -6.69 2.27
N GLY A 144 15.29 -7.25 3.42
CA GLY A 144 15.06 -6.52 4.67
C GLY A 144 13.97 -5.44 4.68
N VAL A 145 13.36 -5.10 3.54
CA VAL A 145 12.23 -4.17 3.45
C VAL A 145 10.98 -4.93 3.02
N GLY A 146 10.44 -5.72 3.95
CA GLY A 146 9.01 -6.01 3.96
C GLY A 146 8.20 -4.70 3.96
N PRO A 147 6.87 -4.73 3.99
CA PRO A 147 6.04 -3.52 3.85
C PRO A 147 6.19 -2.60 5.08
N VAL A 148 7.30 -1.87 5.17
CA VAL A 148 7.55 -0.82 6.18
C VAL A 148 6.59 0.35 6.00
N MET A 149 5.87 0.42 4.87
CA MET A 149 4.81 1.41 4.63
C MET A 149 3.40 0.92 5.03
N ALA A 150 3.19 -0.34 5.43
CA ALA A 150 1.87 -0.84 5.87
C ALA A 150 1.77 -1.10 7.38
N VAL A 151 2.90 -1.15 8.10
CA VAL A 151 2.93 -1.43 9.55
C VAL A 151 2.80 -0.15 10.40
N MET A 152 2.85 1.04 9.81
CA MET A 152 2.75 2.31 10.58
C MET A 152 1.38 3.00 10.49
N SER A 153 0.42 2.47 9.74
CA SER A 153 -0.96 2.99 9.65
C SER A 153 -2.03 2.02 10.15
N THR A 154 -1.64 0.81 10.59
CA THR A 154 -2.53 -0.04 11.36
C THR A 154 -2.49 0.42 12.80
N PRO A 155 -3.57 1.02 13.34
CA PRO A 155 -3.63 1.26 14.78
C PRO A 155 -3.41 -0.09 15.48
N LEU A 156 -2.55 -0.09 16.49
CA LEU A 156 -2.24 -1.28 17.31
C LEU A 156 -3.49 -1.88 17.99
N LEU A 157 -4.62 -1.14 17.95
CA LEU A 157 -5.95 -1.60 18.27
C LEU A 157 -6.72 -1.79 16.96
N GLY A 158 -7.24 -2.99 16.71
CA GLY A 158 -8.28 -3.21 15.71
C GLY A 158 -9.50 -2.30 15.94
N PRO A 159 -10.50 -2.29 15.03
CA PRO A 159 -11.70 -1.48 15.21
C PRO A 159 -12.28 -1.72 16.60
N LEU A 160 -12.44 -0.66 17.39
CA LEU A 160 -12.94 -0.74 18.76
C LEU A 160 -14.29 -1.45 18.73
N ALA A 161 -14.29 -2.72 19.09
CA ALA A 161 -15.52 -3.49 19.16
C ALA A 161 -16.49 -2.81 20.15
N PRO A 162 -17.81 -2.89 19.95
CA PRO A 162 -18.80 -2.12 20.72
C PRO A 162 -18.65 -2.25 22.25
N TRP A 163 -18.15 -3.39 22.72
CA TRP A 163 -17.88 -3.62 24.15
C TRP A 163 -16.75 -2.76 24.74
N HIS A 164 -15.79 -2.29 23.93
CA HIS A 164 -14.77 -1.33 24.39
C HIS A 164 -15.40 0.02 24.74
N LEU A 165 -16.39 0.47 23.96
CA LEU A 165 -17.13 1.70 24.26
C LEU A 165 -17.92 1.55 25.56
N VAL A 166 -18.51 0.38 25.80
CA VAL A 166 -19.19 0.05 27.06
C VAL A 166 -18.21 0.05 28.23
N LEU A 167 -17.03 -0.55 28.09
CA LEU A 167 -15.99 -0.56 29.12
C LEU A 167 -15.49 0.85 29.45
N LEU A 168 -15.22 1.67 28.42
CA LEU A 168 -14.80 3.06 28.60
C LEU A 168 -15.90 3.91 29.25
N ALA A 169 -17.16 3.71 28.88
CA ALA A 169 -18.30 4.38 29.51
C ALA A 169 -18.45 3.98 31.00
N LEU A 170 -18.24 2.70 31.35
CA LEU A 170 -18.28 2.23 32.73
C LEU A 170 -17.13 2.78 33.58
N LEU A 171 -15.92 2.86 33.01
CA LEU A 171 -14.76 3.46 33.68
C LEU A 171 -14.96 4.97 33.91
N ALA A 172 -15.49 5.67 32.91
CA ALA A 172 -15.85 7.09 33.03
C ALA A 172 -16.97 7.29 34.07
N TYR A 173 -18.01 6.46 34.07
CA TYR A 173 -19.09 6.51 35.06
C TYR A 173 -18.57 6.29 36.48
N ARG A 174 -17.68 5.30 36.68
CA ARG A 174 -17.08 5.02 37.98
C ARG A 174 -16.18 6.16 38.47
N PHE A 175 -15.48 6.83 37.56
CA PHE A 175 -14.68 8.01 37.87
C PHE A 175 -15.53 9.24 38.22
N ILE A 176 -16.62 9.47 37.49
CA ILE A 176 -17.58 10.56 37.77
C ILE A 176 -18.31 10.32 39.09
N LEU A 177 -18.73 9.09 39.36
CA LEU A 177 -19.39 8.76 40.64
C LEU A 177 -18.43 8.90 41.82
N GLY A 178 -17.15 8.53 41.63
CA GLY A 178 -16.09 8.74 42.62
C GLY A 178 -15.80 10.22 42.88
N SER A 179 -15.86 11.09 41.87
CA SER A 179 -15.61 12.53 42.04
C SER A 179 -16.78 13.27 42.71
N VAL A 180 -18.01 12.79 42.54
CA VAL A 180 -19.20 13.30 43.25
C VAL A 180 -19.17 12.95 44.74
N LEU A 181 -18.64 11.77 45.11
CA LEU A 181 -18.54 11.35 46.50
C LEU A 181 -17.41 12.03 47.28
N TRP A 182 -16.42 12.65 46.61
CA TRP A 182 -15.25 13.26 47.25
C TRP A 182 -15.22 14.80 47.21
N GLY A 183 -16.30 15.47 46.79
CA GLY A 183 -16.45 16.92 46.98
C GLY A 183 -15.40 17.80 46.28
N TYR A 184 -14.85 17.38 45.14
CA TYR A 184 -13.99 18.26 44.33
C TYR A 184 -14.81 19.11 43.38
N GLY A 185 -14.48 20.40 43.26
CA GLY A 185 -15.18 21.40 42.44
C GLY A 185 -15.42 20.95 41.00
N THR A 186 -16.65 20.50 40.73
CA THR A 186 -17.09 19.83 39.49
C THR A 186 -17.02 20.69 38.22
N ARG A 187 -16.84 22.00 38.35
CA ARG A 187 -16.86 22.95 37.22
C ARG A 187 -15.65 22.82 36.30
N HIS A 188 -14.45 22.55 36.83
CA HIS A 188 -13.23 22.48 36.03
C HIS A 188 -13.06 21.13 35.33
N LEU A 189 -13.48 20.05 35.97
CA LEU A 189 -13.34 18.69 35.43
C LEU A 189 -14.28 18.43 34.23
N VAL A 190 -15.51 18.96 34.29
CA VAL A 190 -16.46 18.85 33.16
C VAL A 190 -15.97 19.63 31.95
N LEU A 191 -15.38 20.81 32.17
CA LEU A 191 -14.83 21.63 31.08
C LEU A 191 -13.64 20.94 30.41
N LEU A 192 -12.74 20.34 31.20
CA LEU A 192 -11.61 19.55 30.69
C LEU A 192 -12.07 18.30 29.92
N ALA A 193 -13.11 17.62 30.40
CA ALA A 193 -13.67 16.45 29.73
C ALA A 193 -14.31 16.81 28.37
N LEU A 194 -15.05 17.92 28.29
CA LEU A 194 -15.65 18.41 27.05
C LEU A 194 -14.60 18.88 26.04
N LEU A 195 -13.53 19.53 26.51
CA LEU A 195 -12.40 19.94 25.67
C LEU A 195 -11.65 18.72 25.12
N ALA A 196 -11.42 17.69 25.96
CA ALA A 196 -10.82 16.44 25.53
C ALA A 196 -11.69 15.69 24.51
N TYR A 197 -13.01 15.64 24.72
CA TYR A 197 -13.94 15.01 23.78
C TYR A 197 -13.96 15.72 22.41
N ARG A 198 -13.99 17.05 22.41
CA ARG A 198 -13.94 17.86 21.18
C ARG A 198 -12.60 17.75 20.45
N PHE A 199 -11.49 17.57 21.18
CA PHE A 199 -10.16 17.29 20.65
C PHE A 199 -10.06 15.90 19.99
N ILE A 200 -10.63 14.87 20.63
CA ILE A 200 -10.66 13.51 20.09
C ILE A 200 -11.54 13.47 18.82
N LEU A 201 -12.71 14.11 18.86
CA LEU A 201 -13.61 14.15 17.70
C LEU A 201 -12.98 14.93 16.52
N GLY A 202 -12.28 16.03 16.79
CA GLY A 202 -11.59 16.81 15.78
C GLY A 202 -10.41 16.07 15.13
N SER A 203 -9.64 15.32 15.92
CA SER A 203 -8.50 14.55 15.41
C SER A 203 -8.90 13.33 14.57
N VAL A 204 -10.11 12.79 14.78
CA VAL A 204 -10.66 11.70 13.97
C VAL A 204 -11.28 12.20 12.66
N LEU A 205 -11.83 13.43 12.62
CA LEU A 205 -12.56 13.93 11.45
C LEU A 205 -11.70 14.70 10.43
N TRP A 206 -10.56 15.27 10.83
CA TRP A 206 -9.69 16.03 9.91
C TRP A 206 -8.24 15.56 10.02
N GLY A 207 -7.86 14.59 9.20
CA GLY A 207 -6.49 14.08 9.16
C GLY A 207 -5.50 15.11 8.63
N TYR A 208 -4.90 15.93 9.50
CA TYR A 208 -3.74 16.78 9.17
C TYR A 208 -2.75 16.92 10.34
N GLY A 209 -1.47 16.77 9.98
CA GLY A 209 -0.20 17.12 10.66
C GLY A 209 -0.25 17.69 12.09
N THR A 210 -0.23 16.80 13.09
CA THR A 210 -0.31 17.08 14.53
C THR A 210 0.98 17.57 15.20
N ARG A 211 2.10 17.72 14.49
CA ARG A 211 3.40 17.99 15.14
C ARG A 211 3.63 19.44 15.56
N HIS A 212 3.11 20.43 14.84
CA HIS A 212 3.40 21.84 15.13
C HIS A 212 2.45 22.47 16.15
N LEU A 213 1.19 22.00 16.23
CA LEU A 213 0.19 22.58 17.12
C LEU A 213 0.33 22.12 18.58
N VAL A 214 0.80 20.88 18.82
CA VAL A 214 1.09 20.39 20.17
C VAL A 214 2.23 21.18 20.82
N LEU A 215 3.24 21.54 20.03
CA LEU A 215 4.37 22.35 20.50
C LEU A 215 3.92 23.77 20.87
N LEU A 216 3.03 24.37 20.07
CA LEU A 216 2.44 25.69 20.39
C LEU A 216 1.52 25.62 21.63
N ALA A 217 0.74 24.56 21.80
CA ALA A 217 -0.11 24.36 22.97
C ALA A 217 0.71 24.18 24.25
N LEU A 218 1.80 23.41 24.20
CA LEU A 218 2.72 23.22 25.34
C LEU A 218 3.48 24.51 25.68
N LEU A 219 3.87 25.30 24.67
CA LEU A 219 4.51 26.60 24.91
C LEU A 219 3.53 27.62 25.51
N ALA A 220 2.27 27.64 25.05
CA ALA A 220 1.23 28.49 25.64
C ALA A 220 0.92 28.07 27.09
N TYR A 221 0.86 26.77 27.36
CA TYR A 221 0.65 26.25 28.72
C TYR A 221 1.81 26.59 29.67
N ARG A 222 3.06 26.45 29.20
CA ARG A 222 4.24 26.87 29.97
C ARG A 222 4.20 28.36 30.31
N HIS A 223 3.74 29.20 29.38
CA HIS A 223 3.62 30.64 29.63
C HIS A 223 2.52 30.99 30.65
N ILE A 224 1.44 30.21 30.73
CA ILE A 224 0.39 30.40 31.74
C ILE A 224 0.91 30.02 33.14
N LEU A 225 1.58 28.86 33.27
CA LEU A 225 2.13 28.41 34.54
C LEU A 225 3.18 29.38 35.11
N VAL A 226 4.05 29.93 34.26
CA VAL A 226 5.05 30.92 34.72
C VAL A 226 4.39 32.18 35.27
N LYS A 227 3.27 32.63 34.68
CA LYS A 227 2.54 33.80 35.19
C LYS A 227 1.84 33.55 36.52
N GLU A 228 1.36 32.33 36.76
CA GLU A 228 0.76 31.97 38.05
C GLU A 228 1.84 31.88 39.14
N GLU A 229 3.02 31.34 38.83
CA GLU A 229 4.14 31.29 39.77
C GLU A 229 4.66 32.69 40.14
N GLU A 230 4.73 33.61 39.17
CA GLU A 230 5.07 35.02 39.43
C GLU A 230 4.02 35.73 40.30
N ALA A 231 2.73 35.44 40.10
CA ALA A 231 1.66 36.02 40.89
C ALA A 231 1.67 35.51 42.35
N GLU A 232 1.95 34.22 42.54
CA GLU A 232 2.03 33.61 43.88
C GLU A 232 3.27 34.11 44.65
N LEU A 233 4.39 34.35 43.96
CA LEU A 233 5.59 34.94 44.55
C LEU A 233 5.39 36.42 44.93
N ALA A 234 4.63 37.18 44.13
CA ALA A 234 4.32 38.57 44.43
C ALA A 234 3.42 38.69 45.68
N ASP A 235 2.47 37.79 45.86
CA ASP A 235 1.57 37.75 47.02
C ASP A 235 2.35 37.41 48.31
N LYS A 236 3.21 36.38 48.25
CA LYS A 236 4.09 36.00 49.38
C LYS A 236 5.11 37.08 49.74
N ALA A 237 5.59 37.85 48.76
CA ALA A 237 6.48 38.98 49.01
C ALA A 237 5.76 40.13 49.72
N GLY A 238 4.50 40.41 49.33
CA GLY A 238 3.66 41.43 49.98
C GLY A 238 3.36 41.09 51.45
N ASP A 239 3.02 39.83 51.74
CA ASP A 239 2.76 39.36 53.10
C ASP A 239 4.01 39.42 53.99
N ALA A 240 5.18 39.08 53.43
CA ALA A 240 6.45 39.13 54.15
C ALA A 240 6.90 40.57 54.47
N GLU A 241 6.56 41.53 53.61
CA GLU A 241 6.83 42.95 53.84
C GLU A 241 5.84 43.54 54.86
N ALA A 242 4.57 43.15 54.82
CA ALA A 242 3.56 43.53 55.82
C ALA A 242 3.92 43.05 57.24
N GLN A 243 4.51 41.86 57.37
CA GLN A 243 4.99 41.32 58.65
C GLN A 243 6.26 42.00 59.20
N ARG A 244 7.05 42.69 58.36
CA ARG A 244 8.23 43.45 58.79
C ARG A 244 7.91 44.85 59.34
N ILE A 245 6.70 45.35 59.10
CA ILE A 245 6.26 46.71 59.48
C ILE A 245 5.48 46.70 60.82
N GLN A 246 5.14 45.53 61.36
CA GLN A 246 4.61 45.33 62.73
C GLN A 246 5.72 45.07 63.74
#